data_AF-A0A920TXG0-F1
#
_entry.id   AF-A0A920TXG0-F1
#
_cell.length_a   1.000
_cell.length_b   1.000
_cell.length_c   1.000
_cell.angle_alpha   90.00
_cell.angle_beta   90.00
_cell.angle_gamma   90.00
#
_symmetry.space_group_name_H-M   'P 1'
#
loop_
_entity.id
_entity.type
_entity.pdbx_description
1 polymer ?
#
loop_
_entity_poly.entity_id
_entity_poly.type
_entity_poly.pdbx_seq_one_letter_code
_entity_poly.pdbx_strand_id
1 'polypeptide(L)'
;MFLILIQISGFFEGVTDIKKAPKNRKGLVEFKSDFLILRPSESGKVIEVFFLSGLTGGNIRCLQFFNDAIGSNFPIKPDHFGEMDFFLGNGYTIVFCAWQGDLLAGDDRFLMELPVAKNNGKSIKGVVRSQFILEQNGFKNPASFRLVQYSKSSYRFNGF
;
A
#
# COMPACT_ATOMS: atom_id res chain seq x y z
N MET A 1 -10.12 -0.37 7.58
CA MET A 1 -8.96 0.13 8.34
C MET A 1 -8.77 -0.60 9.67
N PHE A 2 -7.66 -1.35 9.80
CA PHE A 2 -7.28 -2.08 11.02
C PHE A 2 -5.94 -1.57 11.57
N LEU A 3 -5.70 -1.78 12.88
CA LEU A 3 -4.44 -1.44 13.53
C LEU A 3 -3.45 -2.59 13.41
N ILE A 4 -2.28 -2.33 12.82
CA ILE A 4 -1.18 -3.29 12.70
C ILE A 4 -0.04 -2.83 13.62
N LEU A 5 0.51 -3.78 14.38
CA LEU A 5 1.58 -3.55 15.34
C LEU A 5 2.85 -4.22 14.83
N ILE A 6 3.95 -3.48 14.76
CA ILE A 6 5.27 -4.04 14.41
C ILE A 6 6.19 -3.95 15.62
N GLN A 7 6.79 -5.09 15.95
CA GLN A 7 7.93 -5.15 16.85
C GLN A 7 9.20 -4.87 16.08
N ILE A 8 9.97 -3.88 16.54
CA ILE A 8 11.30 -3.61 16.01
C ILE A 8 12.23 -4.74 16.50
N SER A 9 12.29 -5.83 15.74
CA SER A 9 13.28 -6.89 15.85
C SER A 9 14.37 -6.70 14.79
N GLY A 10 15.41 -7.55 14.78
CA GLY A 10 16.49 -7.50 13.77
C GLY A 10 15.99 -7.50 12.32
N PHE A 11 14.78 -8.00 12.06
CA PHE A 11 14.17 -8.04 10.74
C PHE A 11 13.77 -6.66 10.18
N PHE A 12 13.55 -5.66 11.04
CA PHE A 12 13.10 -4.32 10.64
C PHE A 12 14.17 -3.24 10.81
N GLU A 13 15.41 -3.62 11.12
CA GLU A 13 16.52 -2.66 11.27
C GLU A 13 16.85 -1.91 9.97
N GLY A 14 16.49 -2.48 8.82
CA GLY A 14 16.61 -1.81 7.52
C GLY A 14 15.55 -0.73 7.23
N VAL A 15 14.51 -0.61 8.07
CA VAL A 15 13.47 0.42 7.87
C VAL A 15 14.00 1.78 8.33
N THR A 16 14.10 2.72 7.39
CA THR A 16 14.61 4.07 7.64
C THR A 16 13.81 4.79 8.74
N ASP A 17 14.52 5.45 9.66
CA ASP A 17 13.96 6.23 10.77
C ASP A 17 12.99 5.46 11.71
N ILE A 18 12.91 4.12 11.64
CA ILE A 18 12.02 3.31 12.49
C ILE A 18 12.28 3.53 13.99
N LYS A 19 13.54 3.78 14.36
CA LYS A 19 13.94 4.07 15.75
C LYS A 19 13.42 5.43 16.25
N LYS A 20 13.04 6.33 15.34
CA LYS A 20 12.51 7.66 15.60
C LYS A 20 10.98 7.71 15.46
N ALA A 21 10.33 6.61 15.11
CA ALA A 21 8.88 6.51 15.09
C ALA A 21 8.33 6.49 16.53
N PRO A 22 7.15 7.09 16.77
CA PRO A 22 6.45 6.95 18.04
C PRO A 22 6.14 5.48 18.33
N LYS A 23 6.29 5.10 19.60
CA LYS A 23 6.03 3.74 20.09
C LYS A 23 4.88 3.75 21.09
N ASN A 24 4.07 2.70 21.08
CA ASN A 24 3.04 2.48 22.08
C ASN A 24 3.65 2.05 23.43
N ARG A 25 2.79 1.81 24.43
CA ARG A 25 3.21 1.38 25.79
C ARG A 25 3.97 0.05 25.81
N LYS A 26 3.87 -0.76 24.76
CA LYS A 26 4.58 -2.03 24.59
C LYS A 26 5.90 -1.87 23.84
N GLY A 27 6.30 -0.65 23.50
CA GLY A 27 7.52 -0.38 22.73
C GLY A 27 7.41 -0.69 21.24
N LEU A 28 6.19 -0.90 20.72
CA LEU A 28 5.91 -1.26 19.32
C LEU A 28 5.54 -0.02 18.51
N VAL A 29 5.87 -0.03 17.22
CA VAL A 29 5.40 0.99 16.28
C VAL A 29 4.04 0.55 15.74
N GLU A 30 3.06 1.43 15.81
CA GLU A 30 1.71 1.17 15.32
C GLU A 30 1.46 1.93 14.02
N PHE A 31 0.78 1.29 13.10
CA PHE A 31 0.27 1.92 11.89
C PHE A 31 -1.10 1.33 11.55
N LYS A 32 -1.86 2.01 10.70
CA LYS A 32 -3.13 1.46 10.21
C LYS A 32 -3.01 1.14 8.74
N SER A 33 -3.67 0.07 8.32
CA SER A 33 -3.74 -0.31 6.91
C SER A 33 -5.12 -0.86 6.59
N ASP A 34 -5.53 -0.64 5.34
CA ASP A 34 -6.65 -1.38 4.76
C ASP A 34 -6.19 -2.76 4.31
N PHE A 35 -7.06 -3.74 4.52
CA PHE A 35 -6.87 -5.09 4.03
C PHE A 35 -8.15 -5.67 3.48
N LEU A 36 -8.00 -6.65 2.60
CA LEU A 36 -9.09 -7.45 2.05
C LEU A 36 -8.65 -8.91 2.06
N ILE A 37 -9.55 -9.79 2.48
CA ILE A 37 -9.34 -11.23 2.47
C ILE A 37 -10.34 -11.85 1.51
N LEU A 38 -9.83 -12.54 0.50
CA LEU A 38 -10.63 -13.37 -0.39
C LEU A 38 -10.34 -14.82 -0.03
N ARG A 39 -11.38 -15.58 0.32
CA ARG A 39 -11.27 -17.00 0.66
C ARG A 39 -12.24 -17.82 -0.18
N PRO A 40 -11.93 -19.10 -0.45
CA PRO A 40 -12.89 -20.01 -1.05
C PRO A 40 -14.17 -20.10 -0.21
N SER A 41 -15.31 -20.25 -0.87
CA SER A 41 -16.61 -20.44 -0.22
C SER A 41 -16.69 -21.79 0.51
N GLU A 42 -16.11 -22.83 -0.08
CA GLU A 42 -16.01 -24.17 0.51
C GLU A 42 -14.84 -24.26 1.49
N SER A 43 -15.15 -24.49 2.77
CA SER A 43 -14.20 -24.47 3.90
C SER A 43 -13.11 -25.54 3.87
N GLY A 44 -13.26 -26.59 3.05
CA GLY A 44 -12.32 -27.72 2.98
C GLY A 44 -11.17 -27.56 1.98
N LYS A 45 -11.17 -26.49 1.17
CA LYS A 45 -10.18 -26.27 0.11
C LYS A 45 -9.06 -25.31 0.49
N VAL A 46 -8.95 -24.81 1.72
CA VAL A 46 -7.92 -23.81 2.05
C VAL A 46 -6.53 -24.45 2.02
N ILE A 47 -5.76 -24.17 0.96
CA ILE A 47 -4.40 -24.73 0.75
C ILE A 47 -3.33 -23.79 1.32
N GLU A 48 -3.29 -22.53 0.87
CA GLU A 48 -2.23 -21.58 1.23
C GLU A 48 -2.73 -20.12 1.29
N VAL A 49 -2.05 -19.31 2.12
CA VAL A 49 -2.31 -17.86 2.27
C VAL A 49 -1.28 -17.08 1.44
N PHE A 50 -1.75 -16.40 0.39
CA PHE A 50 -0.91 -15.51 -0.41
C PHE A 50 -1.03 -14.07 0.09
N PHE A 51 0.07 -13.55 0.63
CA PHE A 51 0.23 -12.11 0.85
C PHE A 51 0.72 -11.46 -0.43
N LEU A 52 -0.21 -10.96 -1.23
CA LEU A 52 0.13 -10.16 -2.41
C LEU A 52 0.28 -8.70 -1.97
N SER A 53 1.50 -8.33 -1.61
CA SER A 53 1.91 -6.93 -1.37
C SER A 53 2.02 -6.11 -2.66
N GLY A 54 1.69 -6.69 -3.82
CA GLY A 54 1.78 -6.05 -5.14
C GLY A 54 0.58 -5.19 -5.53
N LEU A 55 0.05 -4.37 -4.62
CA LEU A 55 -0.97 -3.38 -5.00
C LEU A 55 -0.29 -2.24 -5.77
N THR A 56 -0.36 -2.23 -7.11
CA THR A 56 0.23 -1.14 -7.90
C THR A 56 -0.58 0.14 -7.65
N GLY A 57 0.01 1.09 -6.91
CA GLY A 57 -0.64 2.35 -6.55
C GLY A 57 -1.91 2.17 -5.70
N GLY A 58 -1.96 1.13 -4.88
CA GLY A 58 -3.12 0.83 -4.03
C GLY A 58 -4.24 0.05 -4.72
N ASN A 59 -3.99 -0.51 -5.92
CA ASN A 59 -4.97 -1.27 -6.68
C ASN A 59 -4.73 -2.78 -6.68
N ILE A 60 -5.80 -3.58 -6.59
CA ILE A 60 -5.74 -5.04 -6.78
C ILE A 60 -5.54 -5.32 -8.27
N ARG A 61 -4.39 -5.90 -8.62
CA ARG A 61 -4.05 -6.25 -10.02
C ARG A 61 -3.93 -7.75 -10.28
N CYS A 62 -3.71 -8.56 -9.25
CA CYS A 62 -3.49 -9.99 -9.44
C CYS A 62 -4.71 -10.70 -10.06
N LEU A 63 -5.94 -10.33 -9.69
CA LEU A 63 -7.14 -10.91 -10.28
C LEU A 63 -7.22 -10.62 -11.78
N GLN A 64 -6.83 -9.41 -12.20
CA GLN A 64 -6.80 -9.05 -13.62
C GLN A 64 -5.76 -9.88 -14.39
N PHE A 65 -4.56 -10.04 -13.83
CA PHE A 65 -3.47 -10.70 -14.54
C PHE A 65 -3.55 -12.22 -14.53
N PHE A 66 -4.07 -12.83 -13.46
CA PHE A 66 -4.09 -14.28 -13.30
C PHE A 66 -5.46 -14.90 -13.57
N ASN A 67 -6.56 -14.16 -13.37
CA ASN A 67 -7.90 -14.70 -13.59
C ASN A 67 -8.63 -14.10 -14.81
N ASP A 68 -7.99 -13.19 -15.56
CA ASP A 68 -8.64 -12.42 -16.64
C ASP A 68 -9.85 -11.60 -16.15
N ALA A 69 -9.75 -11.05 -14.93
CA ALA A 69 -10.83 -10.32 -14.29
C ALA A 69 -10.89 -8.83 -14.70
N ILE A 70 -12.09 -8.24 -14.58
CA ILE A 70 -12.25 -6.78 -14.61
C ILE A 70 -11.61 -6.19 -13.34
N GLY A 71 -10.84 -5.11 -13.52
CA GLY A 71 -10.13 -4.45 -12.43
C GLY A 71 -11.07 -3.84 -11.39
N SER A 72 -10.87 -4.20 -10.13
CA SER A 72 -11.64 -3.66 -9.02
C SER A 72 -10.87 -3.79 -7.71
N ASN A 73 -10.92 -2.74 -6.89
CA ASN A 73 -10.42 -2.77 -5.51
C ASN A 73 -11.48 -3.29 -4.52
N PHE A 74 -12.69 -3.55 -5.02
CA PHE A 74 -13.79 -4.13 -4.28
C PHE A 74 -14.41 -5.29 -5.06
N PRO A 75 -13.70 -6.44 -5.16
CA PRO A 75 -14.15 -7.60 -5.91
C PRO A 75 -15.34 -8.27 -5.21
N ILE A 76 -16.56 -7.95 -5.65
CA ILE A 76 -17.82 -8.51 -5.14
C ILE A 76 -18.71 -9.10 -6.23
N LYS A 77 -18.47 -8.73 -7.50
CA LYS A 77 -19.23 -9.23 -8.65
C LYS A 77 -18.46 -10.37 -9.31
N PRO A 78 -19.14 -11.35 -9.94
CA PRO A 78 -18.48 -12.44 -10.67
C PRO A 78 -17.35 -11.95 -11.60
N ASP A 79 -17.61 -10.92 -12.41
CA ASP A 79 -16.62 -10.36 -13.35
C ASP A 79 -15.34 -9.81 -12.68
N HIS A 80 -15.38 -9.47 -11.38
CA HIS A 80 -14.20 -9.01 -10.63
C HIS A 80 -13.28 -10.17 -10.20
N PHE A 81 -13.76 -11.42 -10.28
CA PHE A 81 -12.98 -12.62 -10.01
C PHE A 81 -12.45 -13.26 -11.28
N GLY A 82 -13.03 -12.94 -12.45
CA GLY A 82 -12.64 -13.45 -13.76
C GLY A 82 -13.08 -14.91 -13.97
N GLU A 83 -13.02 -15.36 -15.22
CA GLU A 83 -13.55 -16.67 -15.63
C GLU A 83 -12.63 -17.84 -15.25
N MET A 84 -11.32 -17.59 -15.12
CA MET A 84 -10.35 -18.66 -14.86
C MET A 84 -10.34 -19.15 -13.39
N ASP A 85 -10.88 -18.35 -12.45
CA ASP A 85 -10.90 -18.61 -11.00
C ASP A 85 -9.67 -19.37 -10.45
N PHE A 86 -8.47 -18.96 -10.87
CA PHE A 86 -7.25 -19.72 -10.59
C PHE A 86 -6.97 -19.79 -9.08
N PHE A 87 -7.18 -18.70 -8.35
CA PHE A 87 -6.91 -18.69 -6.92
C PHE A 87 -7.97 -19.41 -6.09
N LEU A 88 -9.23 -18.94 -6.10
CA LEU A 88 -10.24 -19.44 -5.16
C LEU A 88 -10.71 -20.84 -5.56
N GLY A 89 -10.79 -21.12 -6.86
CA GLY A 89 -11.10 -22.44 -7.41
C GLY A 89 -10.09 -23.52 -7.02
N ASN A 90 -8.79 -23.17 -6.95
CA ASN A 90 -7.74 -24.05 -6.43
C ASN A 90 -7.59 -23.99 -4.90
N GLY A 91 -8.43 -23.24 -4.20
CA GLY A 91 -8.45 -23.25 -2.75
C GLY A 91 -7.51 -22.26 -2.05
N TYR A 92 -6.95 -21.31 -2.78
CA TYR A 92 -6.09 -20.29 -2.20
C TYR A 92 -6.88 -19.22 -1.46
N THR A 93 -6.38 -18.79 -0.30
CA THR A 93 -6.85 -17.57 0.38
C THR A 93 -5.89 -16.44 0.08
N ILE A 94 -6.41 -15.33 -0.44
CA ILE A 94 -5.62 -14.16 -0.80
C ILE A 94 -5.84 -13.07 0.23
N VAL A 95 -4.74 -12.48 0.72
CA VAL A 95 -4.79 -11.33 1.61
C VAL A 95 -4.09 -10.16 0.95
N PHE A 96 -4.82 -9.06 0.77
CA PHE A 96 -4.32 -7.78 0.32
C PHE A 96 -4.10 -6.86 1.51
N CYS A 97 -3.02 -6.09 1.47
CA CYS A 97 -2.74 -5.06 2.47
C CYS A 97 -2.13 -3.85 1.77
N ALA A 98 -2.56 -2.64 2.14
CA ALA A 98 -1.89 -1.44 1.66
C ALA A 98 -0.42 -1.42 2.10
N TRP A 99 0.48 -1.14 1.16
CA TRP A 99 1.93 -1.15 1.41
C TRP A 99 2.57 0.23 1.18
N GLN A 100 1.87 1.14 0.51
CA GLN A 100 2.36 2.45 0.13
C GLN A 100 1.69 3.55 0.97
N GLY A 101 2.50 4.28 1.75
CA GLY A 101 2.02 5.26 2.74
C GLY A 101 1.82 6.69 2.24
N ASP A 102 2.09 6.97 0.97
CA ASP A 102 1.95 8.30 0.37
C ASP A 102 0.84 8.39 -0.70
N LEU A 103 -0.06 7.39 -0.73
CA LEU A 103 -1.23 7.41 -1.60
C LEU A 103 -2.31 8.38 -1.07
N LEU A 104 -2.91 9.13 -1.99
CA LEU A 104 -4.11 9.91 -1.73
C LEU A 104 -5.35 9.01 -1.85
N ALA A 105 -6.37 9.32 -1.05
CA ALA A 105 -7.67 8.68 -1.14
C ALA A 105 -8.36 8.97 -2.48
N GLY A 106 -9.12 7.98 -2.97
CA GLY A 106 -9.82 8.02 -4.25
C GLY A 106 -9.83 6.64 -4.91
N ASP A 107 -10.77 6.40 -5.82
CA ASP A 107 -10.90 5.17 -6.63
C ASP A 107 -10.85 3.87 -5.80
N ASP A 108 -11.41 3.88 -4.59
CA ASP A 108 -11.40 2.75 -3.65
C ASP A 108 -10.01 2.16 -3.38
N ARG A 109 -8.94 2.97 -3.51
CA ARG A 109 -7.58 2.51 -3.26
C ARG A 109 -7.38 2.07 -1.82
N PHE A 110 -6.56 1.05 -1.66
CA PHE A 110 -6.07 0.61 -0.36
C PHE A 110 -5.10 1.65 0.20
N LEU A 111 -5.41 2.18 1.38
CA LEU A 111 -4.60 3.20 2.04
C LEU A 111 -3.96 2.65 3.32
N MET A 112 -2.87 3.31 3.72
CA MET A 112 -2.28 3.11 5.04
C MET A 112 -1.96 4.44 5.71
N GLU A 113 -2.10 4.48 7.02
CA GLU A 113 -1.74 5.59 7.88
C GLU A 113 -0.45 5.22 8.63
N LEU A 114 0.67 5.80 8.21
CA LEU A 114 1.97 5.60 8.84
C LEU A 114 2.23 6.64 9.94
N PRO A 115 2.91 6.26 11.03
CA PRO A 115 3.31 7.21 12.05
C PRO A 115 4.43 8.12 11.53
N VAL A 116 4.38 9.39 11.93
CA VAL A 116 5.41 10.36 11.55
C VAL A 116 6.61 10.24 12.48
N ALA A 117 7.77 9.89 11.93
CA ALA A 117 9.03 9.87 12.68
C ALA A 117 9.43 11.27 13.17
N LYS A 118 9.94 11.34 14.40
CA LYS A 118 10.28 12.61 15.07
C LYS A 118 11.70 12.60 15.61
N ASN A 119 12.37 13.75 15.50
CA ASN A 119 13.62 14.04 16.18
C ASN A 119 13.42 15.20 17.16
N ASN A 120 13.70 15.01 18.45
CA ASN A 120 13.47 16.00 19.51
C ASN A 120 12.07 16.64 19.45
N GLY A 121 11.04 15.81 19.25
CA GLY A 121 9.64 16.23 19.16
C GLY A 121 9.21 16.86 17.83
N LYS A 122 10.14 17.15 16.91
CA LYS A 122 9.85 17.72 15.59
C LYS A 122 9.81 16.65 14.51
N SER A 123 8.86 16.75 13.58
CA SER A 123 8.79 15.85 12.42
C SER A 123 10.06 15.97 11.58
N ILE A 124 10.59 14.83 11.17
CA ILE A 124 11.75 14.77 10.28
C ILE A 124 11.30 15.18 8.88
N LYS A 125 12.10 16.04 8.22
CA LYS A 125 11.90 16.48 6.84
C LYS A 125 13.22 16.39 6.10
N GLY A 126 13.17 16.12 4.81
CA GLY A 126 14.34 16.02 3.95
C GLY A 126 13.95 15.89 2.49
N VAL A 127 14.95 15.92 1.62
CA VAL A 127 14.77 15.66 0.19
C VAL A 127 14.48 14.16 0.01
N VAL A 128 13.40 13.84 -0.68
CA VAL A 128 13.05 12.48 -1.07
C VAL A 128 13.26 12.34 -2.57
N ARG A 129 13.92 11.26 -2.98
CA ARG A 129 14.06 10.91 -4.40
C ARG A 129 12.93 9.97 -4.77
N SER A 130 12.15 10.36 -5.78
CA SER A 130 11.17 9.47 -6.43
C SER A 130 11.60 9.23 -7.87
N GLN A 131 11.32 8.02 -8.38
CA GLN A 131 11.48 7.69 -9.78
C GLN A 131 10.11 7.69 -10.45
N PHE A 132 10.03 8.27 -11.64
CA PHE A 132 8.82 8.28 -12.45
C PHE A 132 9.19 7.87 -13.88
N ILE A 133 8.25 7.23 -14.56
CA ILE A 133 8.35 6.90 -15.99
C ILE A 133 7.47 7.89 -16.73
N LEU A 134 8.03 8.56 -17.73
CA LEU A 134 7.27 9.45 -18.62
C LEU A 134 6.58 8.61 -19.70
N GLU A 135 5.25 8.62 -19.72
CA GLU A 135 4.47 8.08 -20.83
C GLU A 135 4.31 9.16 -21.90
N GLN A 136 5.39 9.45 -22.64
CA GLN A 136 5.31 10.25 -23.85
C GLN A 136 6.05 9.50 -24.96
N ASN A 137 5.34 9.17 -26.05
CA ASN A 137 5.96 8.55 -27.21
C ASN A 137 7.10 9.45 -27.73
N GLY A 138 8.34 8.98 -27.64
CA GLY A 138 9.50 9.60 -28.29
C GLY A 138 10.56 10.25 -27.39
N PHE A 139 10.40 10.31 -26.06
CA PHE A 139 11.43 10.88 -25.17
C PHE A 139 12.24 9.80 -24.40
N LYS A 140 13.56 9.76 -24.64
CA LYS A 140 14.54 9.12 -23.75
C LYS A 140 14.94 10.15 -22.68
N ASN A 141 14.92 9.71 -21.42
CA ASN A 141 15.22 10.48 -20.18
C ASN A 141 16.41 11.48 -20.26
N PRO A 142 16.51 12.48 -19.34
CA PRO A 142 15.56 12.88 -18.30
C PRO A 142 15.15 14.36 -18.39
N ALA A 143 13.85 14.66 -18.32
CA ALA A 143 13.33 16.02 -18.23
C ALA A 143 12.88 16.32 -16.79
N SER A 144 13.32 17.48 -16.28
CA SER A 144 12.97 18.01 -14.96
C SER A 144 11.64 18.74 -15.00
N PHE A 145 10.71 18.36 -14.12
CA PHE A 145 9.44 19.07 -13.91
C PHE A 145 9.08 19.19 -12.43
N ARG A 146 8.20 20.15 -12.13
CA ARG A 146 7.77 20.55 -10.79
C ARG A 146 6.79 19.53 -10.19
N LEU A 147 7.24 18.81 -9.16
CA LEU A 147 6.39 17.92 -8.36
C LEU A 147 5.34 18.71 -7.57
N VAL A 148 4.08 18.30 -7.67
CA VAL A 148 3.07 18.50 -6.63
C VAL A 148 2.94 17.16 -5.88
N GLN A 149 3.91 16.86 -5.01
CA GLN A 149 3.82 15.74 -4.07
C GLN A 149 3.18 16.25 -2.78
N TYR A 150 1.94 15.82 -2.50
CA TYR A 150 1.33 16.06 -1.20
C TYR A 150 1.81 15.03 -0.18
N SER A 151 3.01 15.25 0.37
CA SER A 151 3.29 14.85 1.74
C SER A 151 2.49 15.77 2.66
N LYS A 152 1.80 15.23 3.68
CA LYS A 152 0.99 16.01 4.63
C LYS A 152 1.88 16.98 5.42
N SER A 153 2.15 18.13 4.81
CA SER A 153 2.82 19.29 5.39
C SER A 153 1.78 20.39 5.51
N SER A 154 1.58 20.89 6.72
CA SER A 154 0.77 22.07 6.99
C SER A 154 1.44 23.30 6.39
N TYR A 155 0.72 24.03 5.52
CA TYR A 155 1.17 25.30 4.96
C TYR A 155 0.23 26.42 5.40
N ARG A 156 0.78 27.50 5.95
CA ARG A 156 0.11 28.81 6.06
C ARG A 156 0.46 29.60 4.79
N PHE A 157 -0.55 30.12 4.10
CA PHE A 157 -0.36 31.06 3.01
C PHE A 157 -0.32 32.49 3.57
N ASN A 158 0.76 33.22 3.30
CA ASN A 158 0.75 34.68 3.25
C ASN A 158 0.90 35.06 1.78
N GLY A 159 -0.06 35.84 1.28
CA GLY A 159 -0.21 36.13 -0.15
C GLY A 159 0.84 37.05 -0.73
N PHE A 160 0.83 37.11 -2.06
CA PHE A 160 0.86 38.31 -2.89
C PHE A 160 0.04 38.01 -4.15
#